data_AF-A0A3M8EGF1-F1
#
_entry.id   AF-A0A3M8EGF1-F1
#
_cell.length_a   1.000
_cell.length_b   1.000
_cell.length_c   1.000
_cell.angle_alpha   90.00
_cell.angle_beta   90.00
_cell.angle_gamma   90.00
#
_symmetry.space_group_name_H-M   'P 1'
#
loop_
_entity.id
_entity.type
_entity.pdbx_description
1 polymer ?
#
loop_
_entity_poly.entity_id
_entity_poly.type
_entity_poly.pdbx_seq_one_letter_code
_entity_poly.pdbx_strand_id
1 'polypeptide(L)'
;MHGEIYFIRQKTKSTIQDQKDIVVPILETIQRIIDKHENKHGNENTDKEKYLFPFLNDTNTEKERFLKSQNLIRLTNKKIKIIAKKIGLMDGISPYTAHHSYATILAKLRVPESFIAEQLGHSKRTVTQNYFDSYTKEERLGFNILLLKSNSEKTEADV
;
A
#
# COMPACT_ATOMS: atom_id res chain seq x y z
N MET A 1 5.49 -18.16 -3.61
CA MET A 1 5.56 -16.82 -2.99
C MET A 1 5.80 -17.01 -1.49
N HIS A 2 6.80 -16.37 -0.89
CA HIS A 2 7.13 -16.51 0.54
C HIS A 2 6.18 -15.71 1.45
N GLY A 3 4.88 -15.71 1.15
CA GLY A 3 3.89 -14.93 1.89
C GLY A 3 3.97 -13.41 1.66
N GLU A 4 4.74 -12.95 0.68
CA GLU A 4 4.92 -11.53 0.36
C GLU A 4 4.91 -11.27 -1.15
N ILE A 5 4.51 -10.07 -1.53
CA ILE A 5 4.54 -9.53 -2.89
C ILE A 5 5.59 -8.42 -2.94
N TYR A 6 6.46 -8.51 -3.92
CA TYR A 6 7.50 -7.52 -4.22
C TYR A 6 7.13 -6.82 -5.51
N PHE A 7 7.09 -5.49 -5.51
CA PHE A 7 6.87 -4.75 -6.75
C PHE A 7 7.61 -3.42 -6.80
N ILE A 8 7.91 -3.05 -8.04
CA ILE A 8 8.63 -1.83 -8.37
C ILE A 8 7.67 -0.84 -9.03
N ARG A 9 7.66 0.41 -8.56
CA ARG A 9 6.84 1.46 -9.14
C ARG A 9 7.39 1.91 -10.51
N GLN A 10 6.68 1.55 -11.58
CA GLN A 10 7.08 1.89 -12.95
C GLN A 10 7.15 3.41 -13.23
N LYS A 11 6.24 4.22 -12.64
CA LYS A 11 6.12 5.66 -12.90
C LYS A 11 7.40 6.45 -12.60
N THR A 12 8.25 5.97 -11.70
CA THR A 12 9.46 6.67 -11.24
C THR A 12 10.74 5.87 -11.51
N LYS A 13 10.66 4.82 -12.35
CA LYS A 13 11.76 3.92 -12.65
C LYS A 13 13.00 4.61 -13.21
N SER A 14 12.83 5.73 -13.93
CA SER A 14 13.94 6.48 -14.55
C SER A 14 14.42 7.67 -13.71
N THR A 15 13.81 7.97 -12.56
CA THR A 15 14.07 9.21 -11.80
C THR A 15 14.77 8.95 -10.46
N ILE A 16 14.85 7.70 -10.02
CA ILE A 16 15.37 7.35 -8.68
C ILE A 16 16.62 6.49 -8.86
N GLN A 17 17.74 6.95 -8.31
CA GLN A 17 19.05 6.29 -8.39
C GLN A 17 19.13 5.03 -7.50
N ASP A 18 18.37 5.03 -6.38
CA ASP A 18 18.18 3.89 -5.46
C ASP A 18 16.69 3.49 -5.41
N GLN A 19 16.26 2.65 -6.35
CA GLN A 19 14.89 2.17 -6.39
C GLN A 19 14.71 1.05 -5.34
N LYS A 20 14.00 1.33 -4.25
CA LYS A 20 13.61 0.33 -3.26
C LYS A 20 12.37 -0.44 -3.72
N ASP A 21 12.41 -1.76 -3.53
CA ASP A 21 11.24 -2.62 -3.70
C ASP A 21 10.18 -2.26 -2.66
N ILE A 22 8.92 -2.21 -3.09
CA ILE A 22 7.80 -2.16 -2.16
C ILE A 22 7.45 -3.61 -1.83
N VAL A 23 7.58 -3.96 -0.55
CA VAL A 23 7.30 -5.30 -0.03
C VAL A 23 5.97 -5.26 0.71
N VAL A 24 5.04 -6.13 0.33
CA VAL A 24 3.72 -6.21 0.94
C VAL A 24 3.44 -7.64 1.38
N PRO A 25 3.19 -7.89 2.68
CA PRO A 25 2.77 -9.20 3.14
C PRO A 25 1.41 -9.58 2.56
N ILE A 26 1.29 -10.82 2.11
CA ILE A 26 0.06 -11.41 1.61
C ILE A 26 -0.79 -11.78 2.82
N LEU A 27 -1.75 -10.90 3.13
CA LEU A 27 -2.80 -11.21 4.10
C LEU A 27 -3.78 -12.22 3.49
N GLU A 28 -4.53 -12.93 4.34
CA GLU A 28 -5.55 -13.91 3.92
C GLU A 28 -6.54 -13.31 2.90
N THR A 29 -6.91 -12.04 3.08
CA THR A 29 -7.83 -11.35 2.15
C THR A 29 -7.17 -11.11 0.78
N ILE A 30 -5.86 -10.85 0.73
CA ILE A 30 -5.11 -10.71 -0.52
C ILE A 30 -5.00 -12.08 -1.19
N GLN A 31 -4.66 -13.12 -0.43
CA GLN A 31 -4.58 -14.49 -0.95
C GLN A 31 -5.92 -14.93 -1.56
N ARG A 32 -7.04 -14.71 -0.86
CA ARG A 32 -8.38 -15.00 -1.39
C ARG A 32 -8.69 -14.27 -2.70
N ILE A 33 -8.19 -13.04 -2.88
CA ILE A 33 -8.35 -12.30 -4.13
C ILE A 33 -7.49 -12.96 -5.22
N ILE A 34 -6.23 -13.29 -4.92
CA ILE A 34 -5.32 -13.99 -5.84
C ILE A 34 -5.96 -15.30 -6.30
N ASP A 35 -6.32 -16.19 -5.38
CA ASP A 35 -6.90 -17.50 -5.65
C ASP A 35 -8.15 -17.39 -6.53
N LYS A 36 -9.03 -16.41 -6.23
CA LYS A 36 -10.24 -16.18 -7.01
C LYS A 36 -9.93 -15.84 -8.47
N HIS A 37 -8.88 -15.07 -8.70
CA HIS A 37 -8.49 -14.67 -10.05
C HIS A 37 -7.70 -15.76 -10.78
N GLU A 38 -6.81 -16.47 -10.09
CA GLU A 38 -6.08 -17.63 -10.64
C GLU A 38 -7.08 -18.70 -11.13
N ASN A 39 -8.02 -19.11 -10.26
CA ASN A 39 -9.07 -20.08 -10.61
C ASN A 39 -9.96 -19.63 -11.76
N LYS A 40 -10.31 -18.34 -11.80
CA LYS A 40 -11.21 -17.79 -12.83
C LYS A 40 -10.54 -17.71 -14.21
N HIS A 41 -9.23 -17.49 -14.24
CA HIS A 41 -8.49 -17.22 -15.47
C HIS A 41 -7.58 -18.36 -15.90
N GLY A 42 -7.55 -19.48 -15.15
CA GLY A 42 -6.64 -20.60 -15.42
C GLY A 42 -5.17 -20.19 -15.39
N ASN A 43 -4.86 -19.11 -14.65
CA ASN A 43 -3.50 -18.62 -14.49
C ASN A 43 -2.97 -19.18 -13.17
N GLU A 44 -2.67 -20.48 -13.18
CA GLU A 44 -1.97 -21.09 -12.06
C GLU A 44 -0.63 -20.36 -11.87
N ASN A 45 -0.19 -20.20 -10.62
CA ASN A 45 1.03 -19.50 -10.19
C ASN A 45 2.35 -20.11 -10.76
N THR A 46 2.25 -20.97 -11.77
CA THR A 46 3.30 -21.69 -12.46
C THR A 46 3.78 -20.97 -13.73
N ASP A 47 2.94 -20.14 -14.36
CA ASP A 47 3.29 -19.42 -15.58
C ASP A 47 3.81 -18.00 -15.27
N LYS A 48 5.14 -17.90 -15.09
CA LYS A 48 5.83 -16.64 -14.74
C LYS A 48 5.69 -15.54 -15.80
N GLU A 49 5.23 -15.87 -17.00
CA GLU A 49 5.08 -14.89 -18.09
C GLU A 49 3.69 -14.24 -18.14
N LYS A 50 2.71 -14.73 -17.37
CA LYS A 50 1.34 -14.21 -17.37
C LYS A 50 1.07 -13.26 -16.22
N TYR A 51 0.33 -12.18 -16.50
CA TYR A 51 -0.13 -11.27 -15.46
C TYR A 51 -1.22 -11.92 -14.60
N LEU A 52 -1.17 -11.70 -13.27
CA LEU A 52 -2.22 -12.10 -12.31
C LEU A 52 -3.62 -11.66 -12.78
N PHE A 53 -3.70 -10.45 -13.32
CA PHE A 53 -4.88 -9.96 -14.02
C PHE A 53 -4.60 -9.96 -15.52
N PRO A 54 -5.19 -10.87 -16.32
CA PRO A 54 -4.76 -11.14 -17.69
C PRO A 54 -5.26 -10.08 -18.70
N PHE A 55 -5.49 -8.83 -18.27
CA PHE A 55 -5.98 -7.76 -19.13
C PHE A 55 -4.95 -7.24 -20.15
N LEU A 56 -3.67 -7.58 -19.95
CA LEU A 56 -2.55 -7.18 -20.79
C LEU A 56 -1.85 -8.36 -21.47
N ASN A 57 -2.28 -9.60 -21.23
CA ASN A 57 -1.64 -10.79 -21.81
C ASN A 57 -1.74 -10.84 -23.34
N ASP A 58 -2.74 -10.15 -23.91
CA ASP A 58 -3.02 -10.06 -25.35
C ASP A 58 -2.51 -8.75 -25.97
N THR A 59 -1.43 -8.17 -25.43
CA THR A 59 -0.82 -6.96 -25.97
C THR A 59 0.56 -7.24 -26.55
N ASN A 60 0.78 -6.81 -27.79
CA ASN A 60 2.00 -7.09 -28.52
C ASN A 60 2.94 -5.87 -28.56
N THR A 61 2.40 -4.65 -28.42
CA THR A 61 3.18 -3.40 -28.45
C THR A 61 3.09 -2.60 -27.16
N GLU A 62 4.09 -1.74 -26.89
CA GLU A 62 4.06 -0.82 -25.75
C GLU A 62 2.90 0.18 -25.84
N LYS A 63 2.58 0.63 -27.05
CA LYS A 63 1.46 1.55 -27.30
C LYS A 63 0.12 0.90 -26.94
N GLU A 64 -0.08 -0.36 -27.30
CA GLU A 64 -1.27 -1.12 -26.91
C GLU A 64 -1.34 -1.30 -25.40
N ARG A 65 -0.24 -1.68 -24.75
CA ARG A 65 -0.15 -1.79 -23.29
C ARG A 65 -0.54 -0.49 -22.60
N PHE A 66 -0.02 0.63 -23.07
CA PHE A 66 -0.34 1.96 -22.54
C PHE A 66 -1.84 2.28 -22.67
N LEU A 67 -2.41 2.12 -23.87
CA LEU A 67 -3.82 2.42 -24.13
C LEU A 67 -4.77 1.50 -23.34
N LYS A 68 -4.50 0.19 -23.28
CA LYS A 68 -5.29 -0.74 -22.47
C LYS A 68 -5.21 -0.38 -20.99
N SER A 69 -4.02 -0.06 -20.48
CA SER A 69 -3.85 0.38 -19.09
C SER A 69 -4.67 1.63 -18.76
N GLN A 70 -4.65 2.66 -19.63
CA GLN A 70 -5.48 3.85 -19.47
C GLN A 70 -6.98 3.53 -19.45
N ASN A 71 -7.43 2.66 -20.36
CA ASN A 71 -8.82 2.21 -20.40
C ASN A 71 -9.23 1.44 -19.15
N LEU A 72 -8.37 0.57 -18.63
CA LEU A 72 -8.60 -0.16 -17.39
C LEU A 72 -8.71 0.78 -16.19
N ILE A 73 -7.84 1.80 -16.10
CA ILE A 73 -7.92 2.82 -15.05
C ILE A 73 -9.26 3.56 -15.12
N ARG A 74 -9.66 4.01 -16.31
CA ARG A 74 -10.94 4.72 -16.52
C ARG A 74 -12.14 3.84 -16.14
N LEU A 75 -12.13 2.57 -16.55
CA LEU A 75 -13.19 1.61 -16.25
C LEU A 75 -13.26 1.33 -14.75
N THR A 76 -12.12 1.15 -14.10
CA THR A 76 -12.01 0.92 -12.65
C THR A 76 -12.59 2.11 -11.89
N ASN A 77 -12.18 3.33 -12.23
CA ASN A 77 -12.73 4.56 -11.64
C ASN A 77 -14.25 4.66 -11.82
N LYS A 78 -14.77 4.34 -13.02
CA LYS A 78 -16.21 4.33 -13.28
C LYS A 78 -16.94 3.31 -12.41
N LYS A 79 -16.42 2.08 -12.30
CA LYS A 79 -17.03 1.01 -11.51
C LYS A 79 -17.02 1.32 -10.01
N ILE A 80 -15.91 1.84 -9.49
CA ILE A 80 -15.80 2.27 -8.09
C ILE A 80 -16.85 3.33 -7.76
N LYS A 81 -17.02 4.34 -8.62
CA LYS A 81 -18.06 5.38 -8.41
C LYS A 81 -19.47 4.79 -8.38
N ILE A 82 -19.78 3.84 -9.26
CA ILE A 82 -21.09 3.17 -9.28
C ILE A 82 -21.31 2.38 -7.98
N ILE A 83 -20.30 1.63 -7.53
CA ILE A 83 -20.38 0.87 -6.28
C ILE A 83 -20.57 1.82 -5.10
N ALA A 84 -19.74 2.86 -4.98
CA ALA A 84 -19.80 3.87 -3.92
C ALA A 84 -21.21 4.48 -3.82
N LYS A 85 -21.79 4.91 -4.95
CA LYS A 85 -23.15 5.44 -4.99
C LYS A 85 -24.20 4.44 -4.50
N LYS A 86 -24.08 3.16 -4.89
CA LYS A 86 -25.02 2.11 -4.49
C LYS A 86 -25.01 1.83 -2.99
N ILE A 87 -23.87 2.00 -2.33
CA ILE A 87 -23.73 1.78 -0.89
C ILE A 87 -23.82 3.08 -0.07
N GLY A 88 -24.19 4.20 -0.69
CA GLY A 88 -24.40 5.48 0.00
C GLY A 88 -23.11 6.19 0.43
N LEU A 89 -21.96 5.89 -0.18
CA LEU A 89 -20.73 6.64 0.06
C LEU A 89 -20.73 7.98 -0.69
N MET A 90 -19.92 8.92 -0.19
CA MET A 90 -19.72 10.24 -0.81
C MET A 90 -19.24 10.15 -2.26
N ASP A 91 -19.55 11.16 -3.05
CA ASP A 91 -19.01 11.28 -4.41
C ASP A 91 -17.49 11.46 -4.40
N GLY A 92 -16.86 11.14 -5.52
CA GLY A 92 -15.41 11.34 -5.70
C GLY A 92 -14.51 10.19 -5.25
N ILE A 93 -15.07 9.07 -4.78
CA ILE A 93 -14.27 7.87 -4.45
C ILE A 93 -13.53 7.35 -5.68
N SER A 94 -12.24 7.10 -5.50
CA SER A 94 -11.33 6.56 -6.50
C SER A 94 -10.28 5.66 -5.84
N PRO A 95 -9.46 4.93 -6.61
CA PRO A 95 -8.30 4.21 -6.06
C PRO A 95 -7.34 5.13 -5.29
N TYR A 96 -7.26 6.41 -5.67
CA TYR A 96 -6.46 7.40 -4.97
C TYR A 96 -7.00 7.70 -3.56
N THR A 97 -8.33 7.71 -3.41
CA THR A 97 -8.98 7.80 -2.10
C THR A 97 -8.64 6.60 -1.21
N ALA A 98 -8.59 5.38 -1.77
CA ALA A 98 -8.20 4.18 -1.02
C ALA A 98 -6.74 4.26 -0.54
N HIS A 99 -5.83 4.73 -1.39
CA HIS A 99 -4.42 4.97 -1.03
C HIS A 99 -4.30 6.01 0.10
N HIS A 100 -4.98 7.15 -0.01
CA HIS A 100 -5.00 8.13 1.07
C HIS A 100 -5.60 7.58 2.37
N SER A 101 -6.73 6.87 2.27
CA SER A 101 -7.36 6.26 3.44
C SER A 101 -6.42 5.27 4.14
N TYR A 102 -5.68 4.47 3.38
CA TYR A 102 -4.67 3.56 3.94
C TYR A 102 -3.61 4.34 4.75
N ALA A 103 -3.02 5.38 4.16
CA ALA A 103 -2.01 6.18 4.83
C ALA A 103 -2.54 6.88 6.09
N THR A 104 -3.71 7.52 5.99
CA THR A 104 -4.34 8.22 7.11
C THR A 104 -4.74 7.28 8.23
N ILE A 105 -5.26 6.08 7.93
CA ILE A 105 -5.62 5.09 8.96
C ILE A 105 -4.35 4.65 9.69
N LEU A 106 -3.27 4.31 8.99
CA LEU A 106 -2.02 3.91 9.64
C LEU A 106 -1.41 5.05 10.47
N ALA A 107 -1.48 6.30 9.98
CA ALA A 107 -1.03 7.46 10.73
C ALA A 107 -1.83 7.65 12.03
N LYS A 108 -3.17 7.49 11.97
CA LYS A 108 -4.04 7.51 13.16
C LYS A 108 -3.74 6.37 14.14
N LEU A 109 -3.32 5.21 13.63
CA LEU A 109 -2.85 4.07 14.42
C LEU A 109 -1.41 4.24 14.93
N ARG A 110 -0.79 5.41 14.74
CA ARG A 110 0.57 5.75 15.19
C ARG A 110 1.65 4.81 14.66
N VAL A 111 1.42 4.24 13.48
CA VAL A 111 2.44 3.49 12.75
C VAL A 111 3.57 4.44 12.34
N PRO A 112 4.85 4.05 12.43
CA PRO A 112 5.97 4.92 12.09
C PRO A 112 5.84 5.52 10.69
N GLU A 113 6.10 6.82 10.58
CA GLU A 113 6.03 7.54 9.30
C GLU A 113 6.97 6.95 8.26
N SER A 114 8.15 6.48 8.68
CA SER A 114 9.10 5.79 7.81
C SER A 114 8.49 4.56 7.16
N PHE A 115 7.77 3.74 7.93
CA PHE A 115 7.09 2.54 7.43
C PHE A 115 5.99 2.93 6.43
N ILE A 116 5.15 3.90 6.77
CA ILE A 116 4.09 4.34 5.85
C ILE A 116 4.71 4.87 4.55
N ALA A 117 5.72 5.73 4.62
CA ALA A 117 6.40 6.28 3.45
C ALA A 117 7.03 5.20 2.55
N GLU A 118 7.60 4.15 3.16
CA GLU A 118 8.15 2.99 2.47
C GLU A 118 7.06 2.21 1.74
N GLN A 119 5.94 1.89 2.41
CA GLN A 119 4.80 1.19 1.79
C GLN A 119 4.15 2.00 0.66
N LEU A 120 4.22 3.33 0.69
CA LEU A 120 3.72 4.19 -0.40
C LEU A 120 4.74 4.40 -1.53
N GLY A 121 5.98 3.93 -1.38
CA GLY A 121 7.06 4.15 -2.33
C GLY A 121 7.40 5.63 -2.50
N HIS A 122 7.32 6.42 -1.44
CA HIS A 122 7.68 7.83 -1.43
C HIS A 122 9.18 8.00 -1.18
N SER A 123 9.90 8.58 -2.13
CA SER A 123 11.32 8.93 -1.97
C SER A 123 11.54 10.15 -1.06
N LYS A 124 10.54 11.03 -0.95
CA LYS A 124 10.57 12.23 -0.09
C LYS A 124 9.48 12.14 0.98
N ARG A 125 9.88 12.20 2.25
CA ARG A 125 8.97 12.11 3.42
C ARG A 125 7.93 13.23 3.49
N THR A 126 8.18 14.37 2.85
CA THR A 126 7.27 15.54 2.84
C THR A 126 5.85 15.22 2.36
N VAL A 127 5.67 14.22 1.47
CA VAL A 127 4.34 13.81 0.98
C VAL A 127 3.57 13.01 2.04
N THR A 128 4.26 12.33 2.94
CA THR A 128 3.65 11.55 4.04
C THR A 128 3.35 12.43 5.25
N GLN A 129 4.14 13.49 5.46
CA GLN A 129 3.96 14.42 6.59
C GLN A 129 2.55 15.02 6.66
N ASN A 130 1.93 15.28 5.51
CA ASN A 130 0.57 15.83 5.41
C ASN A 130 -0.52 14.90 5.98
N TYR A 131 -0.22 13.63 6.27
CA TYR A 131 -1.16 12.69 6.89
C TYR A 131 -1.09 12.64 8.42
N PHE A 132 -0.11 13.33 9.03
CA PHE A 132 0.08 13.31 10.48
C PHE A 132 -0.48 14.56 11.14
N ASP A 133 -1.45 14.37 12.02
CA ASP A 133 -1.89 15.40 12.96
C ASP A 133 -0.89 15.55 14.11
N SER A 134 -0.87 16.73 14.73
CA SER A 134 -0.13 16.99 15.97
C SER A 134 -0.46 15.95 17.06
N TYR A 135 0.54 15.54 17.85
CA TYR A 135 0.32 14.63 18.97
C TYR A 135 -0.62 15.24 20.03
N THR A 136 -1.51 14.45 20.60
CA THR A 136 -2.35 14.83 21.75
C THR A 136 -1.53 14.95 23.03
N LYS A 137 -2.09 15.53 24.09
CA LYS A 137 -1.40 15.67 25.38
C LYS A 137 -1.12 14.29 25.99
N GLU A 138 -2.09 13.40 25.89
CA GLU A 138 -2.08 12.05 26.41
C GLU A 138 -0.99 11.22 25.74
N GLU A 139 -0.84 11.33 24.42
CA GLU A 139 0.21 10.66 23.67
C GLU A 139 1.60 11.20 24.00
N ARG A 140 1.75 12.53 24.09
CA ARG A 140 3.02 13.12 24.54
C ARG A 140 3.39 12.61 25.92
N LEU A 141 2.43 12.54 26.85
CA LEU A 141 2.68 11.98 28.18
C LEU A 141 3.08 10.50 28.10
N GLY A 142 2.35 9.68 27.34
CA GLY A 142 2.64 8.26 27.14
C GLY A 142 4.04 8.01 26.59
N PHE A 143 4.45 8.73 25.53
CA PHE A 143 5.78 8.60 24.96
C PHE A 143 6.89 9.05 25.92
N ASN A 144 6.67 10.14 26.66
CA ASN A 144 7.66 10.58 27.65
C ASN A 144 7.78 9.58 28.83
N ILE A 145 6.70 8.89 29.22
CA ILE A 145 6.73 7.84 30.25
C ILE A 145 7.59 6.64 29.81
N LEU A 146 7.70 6.34 28.51
CA LEU A 146 8.57 5.25 28.03
C LEU A 146 10.03 5.43 28.45
N LEU A 147 10.49 6.68 28.56
CA LEU A 147 11.84 7.00 29.01
C LEU A 147 12.06 6.64 30.49
N LEU A 148 10.99 6.61 31.29
CA LEU A 148 11.06 6.31 32.73
C LEU A 148 11.06 4.80 33.00
N LYS A 149 10.49 3.99 32.10
CA LYS A 149 10.43 2.53 32.25
C LYS A 149 11.77 1.81 31.98
N SER A 150 12.72 2.44 31.29
CA SER A 150 13.97 1.77 30.90
C SER A 150 15.07 1.79 31.98
N ASN A 151 14.85 2.52 33.09
CA ASN A 151 15.83 2.66 34.19
C ASN A 151 15.55 1.80 35.42
N SER A 152 14.44 1.06 35.49
CA SER A 152 14.09 0.25 36.68
C SER A 152 14.67 -1.18 36.67
N GLU A 153 15.35 -1.61 35.61
CA GLU A 153 15.94 -2.97 35.51
C GLU A 153 17.49 -3.00 35.66
N LYS A 154 18.13 -1.86 35.96
CA LYS A 154 19.60 -1.77 36.10
C LYS A 154 20.12 -1.51 37.52
N THR A 155 19.28 -1.58 38.55
CA THR A 155 19.66 -1.16 39.91
C THR A 155 19.63 -2.26 40.98
N GLU A 156 19.63 -3.55 40.59
CA GLU A 156 19.69 -4.68 41.55
C GLU A 156 20.83 -5.68 41.27
N ALA A 157 21.93 -5.26 40.66
CA ALA A 157 23.08 -6.14 40.39
C ALA A 157 24.42 -5.70 40.99
N ASP A 158 24.45 -4.68 41.86
CA ASP A 158 25.68 -4.27 42.58
C ASP A 158 25.34 -3.72 43.98
N VAL A 159 24.97 -4.59 44.93
CA VAL A 159 25.20 -4.41 46.39
C VAL A 159 25.48 -5.76 47.03
#